data_AF-A0A957HIV6-F1
#
_entry.id   AF-A0A957HIV6-F1
#
_cell.length_a   1.000
_cell.length_b   1.000
_cell.length_c   1.000
_cell.angle_alpha   90.00
_cell.angle_beta   90.00
_cell.angle_gamma   90.00
#
_symmetry.space_group_name_H-M   'P 1'
#
loop_
_entity.id
_entity.type
_entity.pdbx_description
1 polymer ?
#
loop_
_entity_poly.entity_id
_entity_poly.type
_entity_poly.pdbx_seq_one_letter_code
_entity_poly.pdbx_strand_id
1 'polypeptide(L)'
;MTEPATTRCPECGGPFTAEATCTDRYHACMALELTDPAYGAVHHFTVPAYMLQHPSHLSAAGWQAMAQILHDFLVAGVSPARMRQLIRQQQKMQPKSFSLVKGGVAERPFWPWRKTIMDLRLDDPATYCADVRAWAEAVHHNIQQLDSTGLNQR
;
A
#
# COMPACT_ATOMS: atom_id res chain seq x y z
N MET A 1 4.56 -35.17 5.45
CA MET A 1 4.39 -33.83 4.86
C MET A 1 4.89 -32.85 5.89
N THR A 2 6.04 -32.21 5.64
CA THR A 2 6.62 -31.23 6.57
C THR A 2 5.92 -29.90 6.31
N GLU A 3 5.33 -29.27 7.34
CA GLU A 3 4.77 -27.93 7.22
C GLU A 3 5.88 -26.95 6.78
N PRO A 4 5.61 -26.03 5.84
CA PRO A 4 6.62 -25.08 5.39
C PRO A 4 6.98 -24.11 6.53
N ALA A 5 8.28 -23.89 6.72
CA ALA A 5 8.78 -22.96 7.72
C ALA A 5 8.25 -21.54 7.45
N THR A 6 7.51 -20.98 8.40
CA THR A 6 6.97 -19.62 8.30
C THR A 6 8.04 -18.60 8.72
N THR A 7 8.35 -17.66 7.82
CA THR A 7 9.27 -16.53 8.03
C THR A 7 8.48 -15.21 8.08
N ARG A 8 9.06 -14.12 8.60
CA ARG A 8 8.41 -12.79 8.61
C ARG A 8 9.05 -11.86 7.59
N CYS A 9 8.22 -11.14 6.84
CA CYS A 9 8.68 -10.16 5.85
C CYS A 9 9.51 -9.07 6.54
N PRO A 10 10.73 -8.76 6.06
CA PRO A 10 11.55 -7.74 6.68
C PRO A 10 11.00 -6.32 6.49
N GLU A 11 9.99 -6.10 5.63
CA GLU A 11 9.36 -4.80 5.41
C GLU A 11 8.02 -4.67 6.15
N CYS A 12 7.06 -5.55 5.88
CA CYS A 12 5.73 -5.47 6.50
C CYS A 12 5.57 -6.30 7.79
N GLY A 13 6.51 -7.19 8.12
CA GLY A 13 6.41 -8.09 9.27
C GLY A 13 5.38 -9.23 9.13
N GLY A 14 4.66 -9.28 7.99
CA GLY A 14 3.67 -10.31 7.68
C GLY A 14 4.30 -11.71 7.56
N PRO A 15 3.59 -12.77 7.97
CA PRO A 15 4.08 -14.14 7.86
C PRO A 15 4.07 -14.58 6.39
N PHE A 16 5.14 -15.23 5.94
CA PHE A 16 5.25 -15.78 4.59
C PHE A 16 5.93 -17.15 4.61
N THR A 17 5.68 -17.96 3.59
CA THR A 17 6.39 -19.23 3.35
C THR A 17 7.21 -19.12 2.08
N ALA A 18 8.08 -20.10 1.81
CA ALA A 18 8.89 -20.11 0.58
C ALA A 18 8.03 -20.12 -0.70
N GLU A 19 6.79 -20.60 -0.61
CA GLU A 19 5.85 -20.74 -1.73
C GLU A 19 4.92 -19.52 -1.90
N ALA A 20 4.86 -18.62 -0.92
CA ALA A 20 3.97 -17.47 -0.95
C ALA A 20 4.61 -16.29 -0.21
N THR A 21 5.40 -15.50 -0.93
CA THR A 21 5.97 -14.24 -0.44
C THR A 21 4.97 -13.08 -0.54
N CYS A 22 5.28 -11.93 0.09
CA CYS A 22 4.46 -10.72 -0.08
C CYS A 22 4.37 -10.28 -1.55
N THR A 23 5.45 -10.44 -2.32
CA THR A 23 5.49 -10.14 -3.75
C THR A 23 4.61 -11.09 -4.56
N ASP A 24 4.65 -12.40 -4.26
CA ASP A 24 3.78 -13.38 -4.93
C ASP A 24 2.32 -13.09 -4.64
N ARG A 25 2.00 -12.76 -3.37
CA ARG A 25 0.65 -12.37 -2.97
C ARG A 25 0.20 -11.09 -3.67
N TYR A 26 1.09 -10.11 -3.82
CA TYR A 26 0.81 -8.89 -4.56
C TYR A 26 0.50 -9.17 -6.03
N HIS A 27 1.30 -9.99 -6.71
CA HIS A 27 1.03 -10.36 -8.10
C HIS A 27 -0.27 -11.15 -8.27
N ALA A 28 -0.63 -12.01 -7.31
CA ALA A 28 -1.92 -12.69 -7.32
C ALA A 28 -3.10 -11.70 -7.20
N CYS A 29 -3.00 -10.71 -6.31
CA CYS A 29 -3.99 -9.63 -6.19
C CYS A 29 -4.11 -8.83 -7.49
N MET A 30 -2.97 -8.42 -8.07
CA MET A 30 -2.95 -7.66 -9.33
C MET A 30 -3.54 -8.45 -10.50
N ALA A 31 -3.29 -9.76 -10.57
CA ALA A 31 -3.86 -10.62 -11.59
C ALA A 31 -5.40 -10.64 -11.49
N LEU A 32 -5.96 -10.83 -10.30
CA LEU A 32 -7.41 -10.81 -10.07
C LEU A 32 -8.03 -9.47 -10.40
N GLU A 33 -7.44 -8.38 -9.93
CA GLU A 33 -7.93 -7.02 -10.17
C GLU A 33 -7.92 -6.64 -11.65
N LEU A 34 -6.97 -7.18 -12.42
CA LEU A 34 -6.87 -6.96 -13.86
C LEU A 34 -7.88 -7.80 -14.65
N THR A 35 -8.14 -9.05 -14.23
CA THR A 35 -8.98 -9.99 -14.98
C THR A 35 -10.46 -9.88 -14.65
N ASP A 36 -10.81 -9.46 -13.44
CA ASP A 36 -12.20 -9.32 -12.98
C ASP A 36 -12.44 -7.90 -12.42
N PRO A 37 -13.28 -7.08 -13.09
CA PRO A 37 -13.63 -5.75 -12.61
C PRO A 37 -14.24 -5.71 -11.19
N ALA A 38 -14.86 -6.79 -10.73
CA ALA A 38 -15.40 -6.89 -9.38
C ALA A 38 -14.29 -6.86 -8.32
N TYR A 39 -13.14 -7.49 -8.59
CA TYR A 39 -11.94 -7.37 -7.75
C TYR A 39 -11.27 -6.00 -7.95
N GLY A 40 -11.19 -5.53 -9.20
CA GLY A 40 -10.51 -4.28 -9.57
C GLY A 40 -11.10 -3.00 -8.95
N ALA A 41 -12.31 -3.07 -8.37
CA ALA A 41 -12.97 -1.95 -7.70
C ALA A 41 -12.11 -1.31 -6.58
N VAL A 42 -11.21 -2.08 -5.96
CA VAL A 42 -10.35 -1.63 -4.84
C VAL A 42 -8.88 -1.43 -5.20
N HIS A 43 -8.51 -1.52 -6.48
CA HIS A 43 -7.12 -1.36 -6.94
C HIS A 43 -6.42 -0.09 -6.42
N HIS A 44 -7.19 1.00 -6.32
CA HIS A 44 -6.73 2.29 -5.83
C HIS A 44 -6.35 2.30 -4.34
N PHE A 45 -6.76 1.28 -3.57
CA PHE A 45 -6.30 1.02 -2.20
C PHE A 45 -5.17 0.01 -2.14
N THR A 46 -5.23 -1.05 -2.96
CA THR A 46 -4.26 -2.15 -2.97
C THR A 46 -2.84 -1.66 -3.23
N VAL A 47 -2.65 -0.85 -4.28
CA VAL A 47 -1.31 -0.38 -4.66
C VAL A 47 -0.70 0.54 -3.59
N PRO A 48 -1.38 1.60 -3.10
CA PRO A 48 -0.81 2.43 -2.05
C PRO A 48 -0.54 1.68 -0.75
N ALA A 49 -1.46 0.82 -0.30
CA ALA A 49 -1.28 0.05 0.92
C ALA A 49 -0.04 -0.87 0.84
N TYR A 50 0.16 -1.55 -0.30
CA TYR A 50 1.34 -2.38 -0.50
C TYR A 50 2.64 -1.57 -0.47
N MET A 51 2.69 -0.48 -1.24
CA MET A 51 3.89 0.34 -1.41
C MET A 51 4.30 1.05 -0.12
N LEU A 52 3.35 1.43 0.73
CA LEU A 52 3.63 2.03 2.03
C LEU A 52 4.23 1.03 3.02
N GLN A 53 3.84 -0.24 2.94
CA GLN A 53 4.38 -1.32 3.77
C GLN A 53 5.69 -1.92 3.24
N HIS A 54 5.97 -1.74 1.94
CA HIS A 54 7.19 -2.20 1.24
C HIS A 54 7.92 -1.00 0.61
N PRO A 55 8.45 -0.08 1.45
CA PRO A 55 8.94 1.22 1.00
C PRO A 55 10.27 1.15 0.24
N SER A 56 10.92 -0.02 0.16
CA SER A 56 12.16 -0.19 -0.61
C SER A 56 12.04 0.18 -2.09
N HIS A 57 10.81 0.18 -2.62
CA HIS A 57 10.47 0.60 -3.98
C HIS A 57 10.23 2.11 -4.14
N LEU A 58 10.25 2.88 -3.05
CA LEU A 58 9.91 4.30 -3.05
C LEU A 58 11.09 5.15 -2.60
N SER A 59 11.17 6.36 -3.17
CA SER A 59 11.94 7.44 -2.56
C SER A 59 11.21 7.97 -1.32
N ALA A 60 11.90 8.66 -0.41
CA ALA A 60 11.25 9.29 0.75
C ALA A 60 10.07 10.22 0.35
N ALA A 61 10.26 11.04 -0.69
CA ALA A 61 9.21 11.88 -1.24
C ALA A 61 8.08 11.04 -1.88
N GLY A 62 8.44 9.93 -2.53
CA GLY A 62 7.49 8.98 -3.10
C GLY A 62 6.61 8.33 -2.04
N TRP A 63 7.17 7.99 -0.89
CA TRP A 63 6.43 7.45 0.25
C TRP A 63 5.44 8.47 0.83
N GLN A 64 5.86 9.71 1.03
CA GLN A 64 4.96 10.79 1.48
C GLN A 64 3.82 11.03 0.48
N ALA A 65 4.13 11.05 -0.82
CA ALA A 65 3.11 11.19 -1.85
C ALA A 65 2.14 10.01 -1.87
N MET A 66 2.63 8.78 -1.67
CA MET A 66 1.79 7.58 -1.59
C MET A 66 0.87 7.61 -0.36
N ALA A 67 1.38 8.09 0.78
CA ALA A 67 0.60 8.26 2.00
C ALA A 67 -0.52 9.29 1.80
N GLN A 68 -0.22 10.41 1.13
CA GLN A 68 -1.22 11.42 0.78
C GLN A 68 -2.28 10.86 -0.19
N ILE A 69 -1.88 10.10 -1.21
CA ILE A 69 -2.82 9.45 -2.15
C ILE A 69 -3.77 8.52 -1.39
N LEU A 70 -3.24 7.69 -0.48
CA LEU A 70 -4.07 6.81 0.34
C LEU A 70 -5.04 7.60 1.23
N HIS A 71 -4.56 8.68 1.87
CA HIS A 71 -5.38 9.59 2.66
C HIS A 71 -6.52 10.19 1.81
N ASP A 72 -6.22 10.71 0.62
CA ASP A 72 -7.21 11.33 -0.26
C ASP A 72 -8.30 10.35 -0.71
N PHE A 73 -7.95 9.08 -0.92
CA PHE A 73 -8.93 8.04 -1.21
C PHE A 73 -9.82 7.72 -0.02
N LEU A 74 -9.26 7.57 1.18
CA LEU A 74 -9.99 7.14 2.37
C LEU A 74 -10.81 8.26 3.03
N VAL A 75 -10.23 9.46 3.13
CA VAL A 75 -10.78 10.58 3.91
C VAL A 75 -11.52 11.56 3.02
N ALA A 76 -10.92 11.98 1.91
CA ALA A 76 -11.54 12.93 1.00
C ALA A 76 -12.47 12.27 -0.04
N GLY A 77 -12.48 10.93 -0.12
CA GLY A 77 -13.32 10.18 -1.05
C GLY A 77 -13.03 10.49 -2.53
N VAL A 78 -11.79 10.87 -2.85
CA VAL A 78 -11.41 11.24 -4.21
C VAL A 78 -11.57 10.03 -5.13
N SER A 79 -12.27 10.16 -6.25
CA SER A 79 -12.38 9.03 -7.18
C SER A 79 -11.05 8.74 -7.90
N PRO A 80 -10.77 7.50 -8.33
CA PRO A 80 -9.57 7.19 -9.11
C PRO A 80 -9.43 8.04 -10.39
N ALA A 81 -10.56 8.36 -11.05
CA ALA A 81 -10.57 9.23 -12.21
C ALA A 81 -10.14 10.66 -11.87
N ARG A 82 -10.62 11.20 -10.74
CA ARG A 82 -10.23 12.53 -10.26
C ARG A 82 -8.77 12.57 -9.83
N MET A 83 -8.30 11.55 -9.11
CA MET A 83 -6.89 11.45 -8.71
C MET A 83 -5.95 11.48 -9.91
N ARG A 84 -6.27 10.71 -10.98
CA ARG A 84 -5.50 10.77 -12.24
C ARG A 84 -5.48 12.16 -12.87
N GLN A 85 -6.57 12.91 -12.80
CA GLN A 85 -6.60 14.29 -13.30
C GLN A 85 -5.70 15.21 -12.48
N LEU A 86 -5.75 15.10 -11.15
CA LEU A 86 -4.93 15.90 -10.23
C LEU A 86 -3.43 15.65 -10.45
N ILE A 87 -3.01 14.38 -10.55
CA ILE A 87 -1.62 14.01 -10.83
C ILE A 87 -1.16 14.59 -12.18
N ARG A 88 -1.98 14.49 -13.23
CA ARG A 88 -1.65 15.06 -14.55
C ARG A 88 -1.54 16.59 -14.51
N GLN A 89 -2.38 17.26 -13.73
CA GLN A 89 -2.32 18.72 -13.55
C GLN A 89 -1.04 19.13 -12.82
N GLN A 90 -0.69 18.43 -11.74
CA GLN A 90 0.54 18.67 -10.99
C GLN A 90 1.78 18.48 -11.87
N GLN A 91 1.85 17.41 -12.66
CA GLN A 91 2.96 17.16 -13.57
C GLN A 91 3.13 18.25 -14.64
N LYS A 92 2.03 18.82 -15.15
CA LYS A 92 2.09 19.96 -16.07
C LYS A 92 2.67 21.21 -15.42
N MET A 93 2.34 21.44 -14.15
CA MET A 93 2.84 22.59 -13.39
C MET A 93 4.29 22.42 -12.93
N GLN A 94 4.74 21.19 -12.66
CA GLN A 94 6.09 20.89 -12.16
C GLN A 94 6.72 19.66 -12.85
N PRO A 95 7.18 19.78 -14.11
CA PRO A 95 7.59 18.62 -14.92
C PRO A 95 8.90 17.94 -14.52
N LYS A 96 9.72 18.48 -13.59
CA LYS A 96 11.10 18.01 -13.33
C LYS A 96 11.50 17.75 -11.88
N SER A 97 10.65 17.97 -10.87
CA SER A 97 11.07 17.93 -9.46
C SER A 97 10.76 16.63 -8.71
N PHE A 98 9.75 15.85 -9.14
CA PHE A 98 9.23 14.74 -8.35
C PHE A 98 9.42 13.38 -9.02
N SER A 99 9.91 12.40 -8.25
CA SER A 99 9.94 10.99 -8.64
C SER A 99 9.51 10.09 -7.49
N LEU A 100 8.57 9.18 -7.79
CA LEU A 100 8.13 8.14 -6.85
C LEU A 100 9.28 7.20 -6.43
N VAL A 101 10.24 6.95 -7.33
CA VAL A 101 11.27 5.90 -7.16
C VAL A 101 12.68 6.48 -7.15
N LYS A 102 12.96 7.54 -7.91
CA LYS A 102 14.31 8.14 -7.96
C LYS A 102 14.53 9.02 -6.74
N GLY A 103 15.58 8.72 -5.97
CA GLY A 103 15.97 9.44 -4.76
C GLY A 103 16.59 8.51 -3.73
N GLY A 104 16.82 9.01 -2.51
CA GLY A 104 17.12 8.16 -1.37
C GLY A 104 15.92 7.27 -1.04
N VAL A 105 16.18 5.98 -0.81
CA VAL A 105 15.15 4.99 -0.44
C VAL A 105 14.44 5.48 0.82
N ALA A 106 13.10 5.40 0.81
CA ALA A 106 12.31 5.76 1.97
C ALA A 106 12.76 4.93 3.19
N GLU A 107 13.07 5.60 4.29
CA GLU A 107 13.35 4.90 5.53
C GLU A 107 12.10 4.13 5.94
N ARG A 108 12.33 2.86 6.27
CA ARG A 108 11.26 1.99 6.72
C ARG A 108 10.81 2.46 8.11
N PRO A 109 9.51 2.67 8.29
CA PRO A 109 9.00 2.82 9.63
C PRO A 109 9.03 1.50 10.41
N PHE A 110 9.67 1.48 11.58
CA PHE A 110 9.85 0.26 12.38
C PHE A 110 8.72 0.08 13.42
N TRP A 111 7.56 -0.44 13.00
CA TRP A 111 6.55 -0.99 13.92
C TRP A 111 5.78 -2.15 13.28
N PRO A 112 5.09 -2.97 14.08
CA PRO A 112 4.24 -4.02 13.56
C PRO A 112 2.99 -3.43 12.89
N TRP A 113 2.85 -3.65 11.59
CA TRP A 113 1.61 -3.40 10.88
C TRP A 113 0.51 -4.33 11.40
N ARG A 114 -0.68 -3.78 11.66
CA ARG A 114 -1.81 -4.57 12.20
C ARG A 114 -2.42 -5.53 11.16
N LYS A 115 -2.34 -5.14 9.90
CA LYS A 115 -2.78 -5.90 8.74
C LYS A 115 -1.74 -5.79 7.65
N THR A 116 -1.56 -6.85 6.87
CA THR A 116 -0.64 -6.94 5.75
C THR A 116 -1.35 -7.56 4.55
N ILE A 117 -0.70 -7.56 3.40
CA ILE A 117 -1.21 -8.23 2.21
C ILE A 117 -1.51 -9.72 2.41
N MET A 118 -0.88 -10.35 3.41
CA MET A 118 -1.10 -11.76 3.75
C MET A 118 -2.45 -12.03 4.42
N ASP A 119 -3.13 -10.99 4.90
CA ASP A 119 -4.44 -11.08 5.53
C ASP A 119 -5.61 -11.04 4.53
N LEU A 120 -5.33 -10.80 3.23
CA LEU A 120 -6.36 -10.65 2.20
C LEU A 120 -6.90 -11.99 1.72
N ARG A 121 -8.19 -12.26 1.81
CA ARG A 121 -8.81 -13.45 1.20
C ARG A 121 -9.10 -13.20 -0.27
N LEU A 122 -8.78 -14.19 -1.11
CA LEU A 122 -8.86 -14.09 -2.58
C LEU A 122 -10.01 -14.92 -3.17
N ASP A 123 -10.86 -15.51 -2.32
CA ASP A 123 -11.86 -16.52 -2.71
C ASP A 123 -13.04 -15.92 -3.49
N ASP A 124 -13.47 -14.72 -3.12
CA ASP A 124 -14.56 -14.01 -3.78
C ASP A 124 -14.35 -12.47 -3.77
N PRO A 125 -14.94 -11.74 -4.74
CA PRO A 125 -14.72 -10.30 -4.87
C PRO A 125 -15.20 -9.47 -3.67
N ALA A 126 -16.30 -9.85 -3.02
CA ALA A 126 -16.89 -9.06 -1.94
C ALA A 126 -16.00 -9.13 -0.69
N THR A 127 -15.56 -10.33 -0.33
CA THR A 127 -14.62 -10.54 0.77
C THR A 127 -13.28 -9.87 0.47
N TYR A 128 -12.76 -10.02 -0.74
CA TYR A 128 -11.52 -9.38 -1.17
C TYR A 128 -11.59 -7.85 -1.02
N CYS A 129 -12.65 -7.23 -1.54
CA CYS A 129 -12.81 -5.78 -1.47
C CYS A 129 -12.93 -5.28 -0.03
N ALA A 130 -13.63 -6.00 0.84
CA ALA A 130 -13.72 -5.68 2.25
C ALA A 130 -12.36 -5.79 2.95
N ASP A 131 -11.59 -6.85 2.68
CA ASP A 131 -10.27 -7.07 3.26
C ASP A 131 -9.26 -6.01 2.81
N VAL A 132 -9.24 -5.67 1.51
CA VAL A 132 -8.37 -4.61 0.97
C VAL A 132 -8.68 -3.28 1.61
N ARG A 133 -9.97 -2.93 1.74
CA ARG A 133 -10.38 -1.68 2.38
C ARG A 133 -9.94 -1.65 3.85
N ALA A 134 -10.21 -2.71 4.60
CA ALA A 134 -9.82 -2.80 6.01
C ALA A 134 -8.30 -2.75 6.19
N TRP A 135 -7.53 -3.35 5.26
CA TRP A 135 -6.08 -3.27 5.25
C TRP A 135 -5.59 -1.84 4.96
N ALA A 136 -6.15 -1.17 3.97
CA ALA A 136 -5.85 0.22 3.63
C ALA A 136 -6.13 1.18 4.79
N GLU A 137 -7.29 1.02 5.47
CA GLU A 137 -7.65 1.78 6.67
C GLU A 137 -6.66 1.52 7.83
N ALA A 138 -6.22 0.28 8.02
CA ALA A 138 -5.22 -0.05 9.04
C ALA A 138 -3.85 0.60 8.73
N VAL A 139 -3.40 0.56 7.48
CA VAL A 139 -2.17 1.24 7.04
C VAL A 139 -2.25 2.73 7.28
N HIS A 140 -3.35 3.38 6.87
CA HIS A 140 -3.57 4.80 7.09
C HIS A 140 -3.58 5.16 8.57
N HIS A 141 -4.30 4.40 9.39
CA HIS A 141 -4.33 4.60 10.84
C HIS A 141 -2.94 4.51 11.47
N ASN A 142 -2.14 3.51 11.07
CA ASN A 142 -0.77 3.36 11.55
C ASN A 142 0.09 4.58 11.19
N ILE A 143 -0.09 5.14 9.99
CA ILE A 143 0.63 6.34 9.55
C ILE A 143 0.18 7.58 10.32
N GLN A 144 -1.13 7.79 10.54
CA GLN A 144 -1.63 8.96 11.27
C GLN A 144 -1.20 8.96 12.75
N GLN A 145 -1.07 7.77 13.35
CA GLN A 145 -0.52 7.64 14.70
C GLN A 145 0.94 8.08 14.77
N LEU A 146 1.73 7.96 13.70
CA LEU A 146 3.08 8.54 13.66
C LEU A 146 3.08 10.03 13.77
N ASP A 147 2.31 10.70 12.91
CA ASP A 147 2.35 12.16 12.84
C ASP A 147 1.95 12.74 14.20
N SER A 148 0.99 12.07 14.86
CA SER A 148 0.51 12.43 16.20
C SER A 148 1.53 12.14 17.33
N THR A 149 2.32 11.07 17.22
CA THR A 149 3.31 10.66 18.24
C THR A 149 4.71 11.23 17.98
N GLY A 150 5.00 11.63 16.74
CA GLY A 150 6.28 12.13 16.23
C GLY A 150 6.40 13.66 16.20
N LEU A 151 5.31 14.40 16.41
CA LEU A 151 5.34 15.86 16.60
C LEU A 151 5.66 16.32 18.03
N ASN A 152 6.10 15.41 18.91
CA ASN A 152 6.46 15.76 20.28
C ASN A 152 7.91 15.44 20.68
N GLN A 153 8.80 15.06 19.75
CA GLN A 153 10.24 15.01 20.01
C GLN A 153 11.07 15.15 18.71
N ARG A 154 11.37 16.39 18.31
CA ARG A 154 12.71 16.91 17.94
C ARG A 154 12.62 18.30 17.31
#